data_AF-A0A257IWQ7-F1
#
_entry.id   AF-A0A257IWQ7-F1
#
_cell.length_a   1.000
_cell.length_b   1.000
_cell.length_c   1.000
_cell.angle_alpha   90.00
_cell.angle_beta   90.00
_cell.angle_gamma   90.00
#
_symmetry.space_group_name_H-M   'P 1'
#
loop_
_entity.id
_entity.type
_entity.pdbx_description
1 polymer ?
#
loop_
_entity_poly.entity_id
_entity_poly.type
_entity_poly.pdbx_seq_one_letter_code
_entity_poly.pdbx_strand_id
1 'polypeptide(L)' 'MVIMTTTIEGIYENGKITLNELPKNIEKAQVKVVFEEVEKKGETGKRKMGIFKGTITMSDDFDEPLDELKEYME' A
#
# COMPACT_ATOMS: atom_id res chain seq x y z
N MET A 1 8.94 -37.00 10.89
CA MET A 1 7.48 -36.73 10.96
C MET A 1 7.20 -35.59 10.00
N VAL A 2 6.55 -35.86 8.87
CA VAL A 2 6.20 -34.83 7.88
C VAL A 2 4.80 -34.34 8.21
N ILE A 3 4.66 -33.06 8.57
CA ILE A 3 3.37 -32.46 8.90
C ILE A 3 2.84 -31.84 7.61
N MET A 4 1.77 -32.41 7.04
CA MET A 4 1.05 -31.81 5.92
C MET A 4 0.03 -30.81 6.45
N THR A 5 0.36 -29.52 6.38
CA THR A 5 -0.55 -28.44 6.77
C THR A 5 -1.29 -27.93 5.53
N THR A 6 -2.62 -27.95 5.58
CA THR A 6 -3.47 -27.30 4.58
C THR A 6 -4.05 -26.04 5.20
N THR A 7 -3.72 -24.88 4.63
CA THR A 7 -4.30 -23.60 5.03
C THR A 7 -5.52 -23.33 4.17
N ILE A 8 -6.65 -23.02 4.80
CA ILE A 8 -7.89 -22.65 4.12
C ILE A 8 -8.27 -21.26 4.58
N GLU A 9 -8.48 -20.36 3.62
CA GLU A 9 -8.92 -19.01 3.89
C GLU A 9 -10.44 -18.97 4.12
N GLY A 10 -10.86 -18.01 4.92
CA GLY A 10 -12.27 -17.79 5.24
C GLY A 10 -12.50 -16.42 5.82
N ILE A 11 -13.78 -16.07 5.92
CA ILE A 11 -14.24 -14.80 6.46
C ILE A 11 -14.75 -15.04 7.88
N TYR A 12 -14.25 -14.25 8.82
CA TYR A 12 -14.79 -14.18 10.18
C TYR A 12 -15.72 -12.98 10.30
N GLU A 13 -16.98 -13.23 10.66
CA GLU A 13 -17.98 -12.20 10.90
C GLU A 13 -18.89 -12.59 12.07
N ASN A 14 -19.03 -11.71 13.06
CA ASN A 14 -19.93 -11.88 14.21
C ASN A 14 -19.80 -13.23 14.95
N GLY A 15 -18.56 -13.73 15.12
CA GLY A 15 -18.32 -15.01 15.79
C GLY A 15 -18.48 -16.25 14.91
N LYS A 16 -18.84 -16.09 13.62
CA LYS A 16 -18.96 -17.17 12.65
C LYS A 16 -17.81 -17.13 11.65
N ILE A 17 -17.18 -18.27 11.41
CA ILE A 17 -16.19 -18.46 10.35
C ILE A 17 -16.87 -19.14 9.17
N THR A 18 -16.78 -18.52 7.99
CA THR A 18 -17.22 -19.09 6.72
C THR A 18 -15.99 -19.42 5.88
N LEU A 19 -15.78 -20.69 5.58
CA LEU A 19 -14.65 -21.12 4.74
C LEU A 19 -14.94 -20.78 3.28
N ASN A 20 -13.94 -20.25 2.57
CA ASN A 20 -14.05 -19.99 1.13
C ASN A 20 -14.05 -21.30 0.33
N GLU A 21 -13.36 -22.31 0.86
CA GLU A 21 -13.24 -23.62 0.25
C GLU A 21 -13.50 -24.73 1.28
N LEU A 22 -14.13 -25.81 0.83
CA LEU A 22 -14.31 -26.99 1.66
C LEU A 22 -13.05 -27.87 1.60
N PRO A 23 -12.50 -28.29 2.75
CA PRO A 23 -11.40 -29.25 2.75
C PRO A 23 -11.83 -30.56 2.11
N LYS A 24 -11.06 -31.04 1.13
CA LYS A 24 -11.27 -32.36 0.53
C LYS A 24 -10.75 -33.44 1.48
N ASN A 25 -11.52 -34.50 1.67
CA ASN A 25 -11.15 -35.69 2.48
C ASN A 25 -10.85 -35.41 3.96
N ILE A 26 -11.53 -34.43 4.57
CA ILE A 26 -11.46 -34.20 6.02
C ILE A 26 -12.85 -34.38 6.64
N GLU A 27 -13.08 -35.49 7.33
CA GLU A 27 -14.31 -35.72 8.10
C GLU A 27 -14.28 -35.00 9.46
N LYS A 28 -13.12 -35.02 10.13
CA LYS A 28 -12.88 -34.36 11.41
C LYS A 28 -11.41 -34.03 11.55
N ALA A 29 -11.10 -32.78 11.91
CA ALA A 29 -9.73 -32.34 12.18
C ALA A 29 -9.71 -31.29 13.29
N GLN A 30 -8.58 -31.20 13.98
CA GLN A 30 -8.28 -30.06 14.86
C GLN A 30 -7.82 -28.89 14.01
N VAL A 31 -8.43 -27.71 14.21
CA VAL A 31 -8.13 -26.50 13.43
C VAL A 31 -7.49 -25.45 14.32
N LYS A 32 -6.51 -24.72 13.78
CA LYS A 32 -5.96 -23.51 14.37
C LYS A 32 -6.44 -22.32 13.54
N VAL A 33 -7.11 -21.36 14.17
CA VAL A 33 -7.56 -20.13 13.53
C VAL A 33 -6.54 -19.04 13.82
N VAL A 34 -6.04 -18.40 12.77
CA VAL A 34 -5.11 -17.27 12.86
C VAL A 34 -5.81 -16.04 12.31
N PHE A 35 -5.88 -14.99 13.11
CA PHE A 35 -6.40 -13.69 12.69
C PHE A 35 -5.23 -12.82 12.28
N GLU A 36 -5.18 -12.44 11.01
CA GLU A 36 -4.27 -11.39 10.57
C GLU A 36 -4.92 -10.05 10.88
N GLU A 37 -4.28 -9.27 11.76
CA GLU A 37 -4.63 -7.86 11.95
C GLU A 37 -4.24 -7.12 10.68
N VAL A 38 -5.19 -7.00 9.76
CA VAL A 38 -5.06 -6.04 8.67
C VAL A 38 -5.18 -4.68 9.35
N GLU A 39 -4.05 -4.03 9.63
CA GLU A 39 -4.07 -2.61 9.94
C GLU A 39 -4.88 -1.96 8.82
N LYS A 40 -6.09 -1.49 9.17
CA LYS A 40 -6.86 -0.67 8.25
C LYS A 40 -5.91 0.46 7.91
N LYS A 41 -5.35 0.47 6.70
CA LYS A 41 -4.63 1.63 6.17
C LYS A 41 -5.62 2.77 6.36
N GLY A 42 -5.39 3.56 7.43
CA GLY A 42 -6.31 4.62 7.82
C GLY A 42 -6.58 5.40 6.57
N GLU A 43 -7.86 5.67 6.29
CA GLU A 43 -8.31 6.34 5.07
C GLU A 43 -7.30 7.44 4.76
N THR A 44 -6.44 7.22 3.76
CA THR A 44 -5.37 8.17 3.49
C THR A 44 -6.10 9.40 3.02
N GLY A 45 -6.19 10.41 3.89
CA GLY A 45 -6.98 11.61 3.62
C GLY A 45 -6.66 12.12 2.22
N LYS A 46 -7.70 12.55 1.48
CA LYS A 46 -7.52 13.02 0.10
C LYS A 46 -6.35 14.01 0.06
N ARG A 47 -5.29 13.65 -0.67
CA ARG A 47 -4.09 14.50 -0.80
C ARG A 47 -4.54 15.86 -1.33
N LYS A 48 -4.21 16.93 -0.61
CA LYS A 48 -4.48 18.30 -1.09
C LYS A 48 -3.45 18.64 -2.16
N MET A 49 -3.90 19.04 -3.34
CA MET A 49 -3.02 19.51 -4.40
C MET A 49 -2.45 20.89 -4.04
N GLY A 50 -1.21 21.17 -4.43
CA GLY A 50 -0.62 22.51 -4.26
C GLY A 50 -0.20 22.87 -2.84
N ILE A 51 0.06 21.90 -1.96
CA ILE A 51 0.56 22.13 -0.59
C ILE A 51 1.88 22.91 -0.53
N PHE A 52 2.66 22.91 -1.61
CA PHE A 52 3.91 23.65 -1.76
C PHE A 52 3.77 24.90 -2.64
N LYS A 53 2.54 25.34 -2.96
CA LYS A 53 2.34 26.55 -3.77
C LYS A 53 2.88 27.76 -3.00
N GLY A 54 3.83 28.48 -3.59
CA GLY A 54 4.44 29.67 -3.00
C GLY A 54 5.61 29.42 -2.04
N THR A 55 6.06 28.16 -1.88
CA THR A 55 7.27 27.86 -1.08
C THR A 55 8.56 28.03 -1.86
N ILE A 56 8.48 28.22 -3.17
CA ILE A 56 9.60 28.48 -4.07
C ILE A 56 9.23 29.70 -4.91
N THR A 57 10.15 30.65 -5.00
CA THR A 57 10.05 31.84 -5.85
C THR A 57 11.18 31.81 -6.87
N MET A 58 10.85 32.09 -8.13
CA MET A 58 11.85 32.27 -9.18
C MET A 58 12.47 33.65 -9.02
N SER A 59 13.78 33.76 -9.28
CA SER A 59 14.47 35.05 -9.31
C SER A 59 14.02 35.84 -10.54
N ASP A 60 13.98 37.16 -10.44
CA ASP A 60 13.50 38.05 -11.52
C ASP A 60 14.40 37.97 -12.77
N ASP A 61 15.66 37.54 -12.60
CA ASP A 61 16.70 37.39 -13.62
C ASP A 61 16.83 35.95 -14.16
N PHE A 62 15.90 35.04 -13.85
CA PHE A 62 16.02 33.62 -14.24
C PHE A 62 16.20 33.40 -15.74
N ASP A 63 15.58 34.24 -16.57
CA ASP A 63 15.65 34.14 -18.02
C ASP A 63 16.87 34.88 -18.62
N GLU A 64 17.68 35.57 -17.79
CA GLU A 64 18.85 36.28 -18.27
C GLU A 64 19.97 35.31 -18.68
N PRO A 65 20.67 35.57 -19.80
CA PRO A 65 21.74 34.70 -20.27
C PRO A 65 22.91 34.71 -19.28
N LEU A 66 23.30 33.53 -18.83
CA LEU A 66 24.49 33.37 -18.00
C LEU A 66 25.72 33.86 -18.76
N ASP A 67 26.51 34.72 -18.12
CA ASP A 67 27.72 35.31 -18.71
C ASP A 67 28.68 34.26 -19.27
N GLU A 68 28.81 33.13 -18.57
CA GLU A 68 29.66 31.99 -18.94
C GLU A 68 29.18 31.22 -20.18
N LEU A 69 27.90 31.37 -20.55
CA LEU A 69 27.29 30.66 -21.68
C LEU A 69 27.10 31.55 -22.92
N LYS A 70 27.42 32.84 -22.83
CA LYS A 70 27.28 33.79 -23.96
C LYS A 70 28.14 33.42 -25.16
N GLU A 71 29.33 32.85 -24.93
CA GLU A 71 30.24 32.38 -25.97
C GLU A 71 29.64 31.24 -26.83
N TYR A 72 28.61 30.54 -26.33
CA TYR A 72 27.96 29.42 -27.01
C TYR A 72 26.63 29.79 -27.69
N MET A 73 26.20 31.06 -27.63
CA MET A 73 24.94 31.53 -28.22
C MET A 73 25.10 32.18 -29.62
N GLU A 74 26.27 32.05 -30.24
CA GLU A 74 26.53 32.49 -31.63
C GLU A 74 25.87 31.60 -32.70
#